data_AF-A0A0G0VM37-F1
#
_entry.id   AF-A0A0G0VM37-F1
#
_cell.length_a   1.000
_cell.length_b   1.000
_cell.length_c   1.000
_cell.angle_alpha   90.00
_cell.angle_beta   90.00
_cell.angle_gamma   90.00
#
_symmetry.space_group_name_H-M   'P 1'
#
loop_
_entity.id
_entity.type
_entity.pdbx_description
1 polymer ?
#
loop_
_entity_poly.entity_id
_entity_poly.type
_entity_poly.pdbx_seq_one_letter_code
_entity_poly.pdbx_strand_id
1 'polypeptide(L)'
;MSVLITVNLPEGVESFAYKDGVWIVSWKHFIPLAWSLRFNLVSLYHERTSSEGKDEKMKILYQYLIGPEFKNRVEGIVDAFTNLQDELEKEKRYFNIKWARQEKEIRRVIDHTHGMYGDLQGVIGKSLPEIKSLELEDGNERG
;
A
#
# COMPACT_ATOMS: atom_id res chain seq x y z
N MET A 1 -23.92 -15.04 39.58
CA MET A 1 -24.19 -13.61 39.84
C MET A 1 -25.27 -13.56 40.91
N SER A 2 -25.02 -12.89 42.03
CA SER A 2 -25.96 -12.85 43.15
C SER A 2 -26.61 -11.46 43.21
N VAL A 3 -27.93 -11.44 43.37
CA VAL A 3 -28.72 -10.21 43.49
C VAL A 3 -29.49 -10.28 44.80
N LEU A 4 -29.33 -9.24 45.62
CA LEU A 4 -30.04 -9.07 46.88
C LEU A 4 -31.04 -7.92 46.72
N ILE A 5 -32.32 -8.23 46.91
CA ILE A 5 -33.38 -7.23 46.90
C ILE A 5 -33.60 -6.79 48.34
N THR A 6 -33.50 -5.49 48.60
CA THR A 6 -33.71 -4.91 49.93
C THR A 6 -34.72 -3.78 49.90
N VAL A 7 -35.49 -3.66 50.99
CA VAL A 7 -36.43 -2.55 51.22
C VAL A 7 -35.69 -1.37 51.87
N ASN A 8 -34.68 -1.65 52.69
CA ASN A 8 -33.79 -0.66 53.28
C ASN A 8 -32.43 -0.71 52.57
N LEU A 9 -32.17 0.30 51.73
CA LEU A 9 -30.89 0.45 51.06
C LEU A 9 -29.83 0.97 52.04
N PRO A 10 -28.54 0.67 51.82
CA PRO A 10 -27.45 1.31 52.53
C PRO A 10 -27.48 2.84 52.35
N GLU A 11 -26.97 3.59 53.33
CA GLU A 11 -26.86 5.05 53.23
C GLU A 11 -26.13 5.46 51.94
N GLY A 12 -26.74 6.38 51.17
CA GLY A 12 -26.19 6.89 49.90
C GLY A 12 -26.54 6.09 48.64
N VAL A 13 -27.38 5.05 48.73
CA VAL A 13 -27.85 4.30 47.55
C VAL A 13 -29.35 4.51 47.34
N GLU A 14 -29.75 5.16 46.25
CA GLU A 14 -31.17 5.45 45.96
C GLU A 14 -31.85 4.42 45.04
N SER A 15 -31.08 3.68 44.23
CA SER A 15 -31.61 2.81 43.16
C SER A 15 -31.04 1.39 43.22
N PHE A 16 -29.78 1.22 42.84
CA PHE A 16 -29.03 -0.04 42.90
C PHE A 16 -27.52 0.23 43.04
N ALA A 17 -26.81 -0.69 43.70
CA ALA A 17 -25.36 -0.63 43.88
C ALA A 17 -24.73 -2.01 43.76
N TYR A 18 -23.46 -2.08 43.38
CA TYR A 18 -22.68 -3.30 43.38
C TYR A 18 -21.66 -3.26 44.52
N LYS A 19 -21.74 -4.22 45.45
CA LYS A 19 -20.86 -4.28 46.61
C LYS A 19 -20.50 -5.73 46.93
N ASP A 20 -19.22 -6.01 47.15
CA ASP A 20 -18.69 -7.32 47.54
C ASP A 20 -19.19 -8.50 46.68
N GLY A 21 -19.29 -8.27 45.37
CA GLY A 21 -19.74 -9.31 44.42
C GLY A 21 -21.25 -9.46 44.28
N VAL A 22 -22.06 -8.70 45.03
CA VAL A 22 -23.52 -8.79 45.07
C VAL A 22 -24.15 -7.48 44.60
N TRP A 23 -25.15 -7.58 43.72
CA TRP A 23 -25.98 -6.42 43.36
C TRP A 23 -27.04 -6.21 44.44
N ILE A 24 -27.03 -5.03 45.06
CA ILE A 24 -28.02 -4.59 46.03
C ILE A 24 -29.00 -3.69 45.27
N VAL A 25 -30.28 -4.05 45.24
CA VAL A 25 -31.30 -3.30 44.51
C VAL A 25 -32.54 -3.08 45.35
N SER A 26 -33.15 -1.92 45.17
CA SER A 26 -34.43 -1.60 45.78
C SER A 26 -35.59 -2.37 45.15
N TRP A 27 -36.64 -2.64 45.92
CA TRP A 27 -37.85 -3.30 45.42
C TRP A 27 -38.46 -2.62 44.18
N LYS A 28 -38.37 -1.29 44.07
CA LYS A 28 -38.93 -0.56 42.91
C LYS A 28 -38.13 -0.75 41.62
N HIS A 29 -36.86 -1.16 41.71
CA HIS A 29 -35.92 -1.16 40.58
C HIS A 29 -35.36 -2.54 40.23
N PHE A 30 -35.81 -3.62 40.90
CA PHE A 30 -35.31 -4.96 40.63
C PHE A 30 -35.67 -5.47 39.23
N ILE A 31 -36.85 -5.10 38.70
CA ILE A 31 -37.27 -5.51 37.35
C ILE A 31 -36.33 -4.91 36.29
N PRO A 32 -36.12 -3.58 36.21
CA PRO A 32 -35.14 -3.00 35.29
C PRO A 32 -33.74 -3.64 35.40
N LEU A 33 -33.24 -3.86 36.62
CA LEU A 33 -31.94 -4.48 36.83
C LEU A 33 -31.89 -5.92 36.30
N ALA A 34 -32.91 -6.73 36.56
CA ALA A 34 -32.99 -8.11 36.07
C ALA A 34 -33.01 -8.16 34.54
N TRP A 35 -33.69 -7.23 33.88
CA TRP A 35 -33.71 -7.11 32.42
C TRP A 35 -32.32 -6.73 31.87
N SER A 36 -31.64 -5.75 32.47
CA SER A 36 -30.29 -5.34 32.05
C SER A 36 -29.25 -6.46 32.23
N LEU A 37 -29.33 -7.21 33.34
CA LEU A 37 -28.46 -8.35 33.59
C LEU A 37 -28.74 -9.50 32.63
N ARG A 38 -30.01 -9.80 32.35
CA ARG A 38 -30.41 -10.81 31.36
C ARG A 38 -29.93 -10.43 29.96
N PHE A 39 -30.12 -9.17 29.56
CA PHE A 39 -29.65 -8.68 28.26
C PHE A 39 -28.13 -8.84 28.13
N ASN A 40 -27.36 -8.42 29.14
CA ASN A 40 -25.91 -8.62 29.16
C ASN A 40 -25.51 -10.11 29.09
N LEU A 41 -26.16 -10.99 29.86
CA LEU A 41 -25.88 -12.43 29.81
C LEU A 41 -26.21 -13.05 28.45
N VAL A 42 -27.31 -12.63 27.82
CA VAL A 42 -27.69 -13.09 26.48
C VAL A 42 -26.73 -12.54 25.43
N SER A 43 -26.31 -11.28 25.52
CA SER A 43 -25.29 -10.69 24.65
C SER A 43 -23.94 -11.37 24.80
N LEU A 44 -23.48 -11.60 26.03
CA LEU A 44 -22.25 -12.35 26.31
C LEU A 44 -22.34 -13.81 25.85
N TYR A 45 -23.51 -14.44 26.00
CA TYR A 45 -23.74 -15.77 25.46
C TYR A 45 -23.71 -15.76 23.93
N HIS A 46 -24.26 -14.74 23.28
CA HIS A 46 -24.23 -14.59 21.82
C HIS A 46 -22.82 -14.28 21.30
N GLU A 47 -22.05 -13.45 22.00
CA GLU A 47 -20.63 -13.20 21.73
C GLU A 47 -19.80 -14.48 21.91
N ARG A 48 -20.06 -15.24 22.98
CA ARG A 48 -19.37 -16.49 23.28
C ARG A 48 -19.74 -17.62 22.31
N THR A 49 -21.01 -17.75 21.94
CA THR A 49 -21.46 -18.71 20.91
C THR A 49 -21.07 -18.28 19.49
N SER A 50 -20.83 -16.98 19.24
CA SER A 50 -20.20 -16.46 18.01
C SER A 50 -18.66 -16.60 18.01
N SER A 51 -18.05 -16.88 19.18
CA SER A 51 -16.61 -17.06 19.38
C SER A 51 -16.15 -18.52 19.22
N GLU A 52 -17.04 -19.50 19.39
CA GLU A 52 -16.75 -20.91 19.08
C GLU A 52 -16.55 -21.09 17.56
N GLY A 53 -15.28 -21.22 17.16
CA GLY A 53 -14.83 -21.36 15.76
C GLY A 53 -14.00 -20.18 15.22
N LYS A 54 -14.02 -19.00 15.87
CA LYS A 54 -13.11 -17.87 15.55
C LYS A 54 -11.75 -18.03 16.20
N ASP A 55 -11.71 -18.51 17.44
CA ASP A 55 -10.44 -18.71 18.17
C ASP A 55 -9.54 -19.75 17.49
N GLU A 56 -10.12 -20.83 16.96
CA GLU A 56 -9.35 -21.86 16.26
C GLU A 56 -8.84 -21.39 14.90
N LYS A 57 -9.68 -20.71 14.10
CA LYS A 57 -9.24 -20.07 12.84
C LYS A 57 -8.19 -18.99 13.09
N MET A 58 -8.30 -18.24 14.18
CA MET A 58 -7.31 -17.21 14.52
C MET A 58 -6.01 -17.79 15.03
N LYS A 59 -6.07 -18.89 15.79
CA LYS A 59 -4.88 -19.65 16.19
C LYS A 59 -4.17 -20.26 14.98
N ILE A 60 -4.90 -20.77 13.99
CA ILE A 60 -4.34 -21.28 12.72
C ILE A 60 -3.66 -20.15 11.93
N LEU A 61 -4.32 -18.98 11.80
CA LEU A 61 -3.72 -17.84 11.10
C LEU A 61 -2.46 -17.33 11.81
N TYR A 62 -2.50 -17.22 13.15
CA TYR A 62 -1.35 -16.80 13.94
C TYR A 62 -0.18 -17.80 13.83
N GLN A 63 -0.47 -19.11 13.88
CA GLN A 63 0.53 -20.16 13.65
C GLN A 63 1.12 -20.11 12.24
N TYR A 64 0.31 -19.80 11.23
CA TYR A 64 0.80 -19.63 9.86
C TYR A 64 1.72 -18.40 9.74
N LEU A 65 1.33 -17.25 10.28
CA LEU A 65 2.10 -16.01 10.23
C LEU A 65 3.48 -16.10 10.91
N ILE A 66 3.58 -16.90 11.96
CA ILE A 66 4.85 -17.17 12.68
C ILE A 66 5.52 -18.44 12.16
N GLY A 67 4.82 -19.19 11.32
CA GLY A 67 5.25 -20.47 10.79
C GLY A 67 6.26 -20.34 9.66
N PRO A 68 7.00 -21.43 9.38
CA PRO A 68 8.00 -21.45 8.32
C PRO A 68 7.39 -21.23 6.92
N GLU A 69 6.12 -21.58 6.70
CA GLU A 69 5.45 -21.41 5.41
C GLU A 69 5.29 -19.95 5.01
N PHE A 70 4.84 -19.09 5.94
CA PHE A 70 4.70 -17.67 5.67
C PHE A 70 6.07 -17.02 5.43
N LYS A 71 7.06 -17.37 6.26
CA LYS A 71 8.45 -16.92 6.09
C LYS A 71 9.00 -17.29 4.70
N ASN A 72 8.88 -18.55 4.29
CA ASN A 72 9.35 -19.02 2.98
C ASN A 72 8.67 -18.29 1.82
N ARG A 73 7.37 -17.97 1.95
CA ARG A 73 6.65 -17.18 0.93
C ARG A 73 7.15 -15.74 0.87
N VAL A 74 7.40 -15.10 2.01
CA VAL A 74 7.97 -13.74 2.04
C VAL A 74 9.38 -13.72 1.47
N GLU A 75 10.22 -14.69 1.83
CA GLU A 75 11.57 -14.84 1.28
C GLU A 75 11.54 -15.02 -0.24
N GLY A 76 10.68 -15.90 -0.76
CA GLY A 76 10.52 -16.07 -2.21
C GLY A 76 10.05 -14.80 -2.93
N ILE A 77 9.20 -13.99 -2.30
CA ILE A 77 8.78 -12.69 -2.83
C ILE A 77 9.97 -11.71 -2.85
N VAL A 78 10.72 -11.60 -1.76
CA VAL A 78 11.89 -10.71 -1.65
C VAL A 78 12.97 -11.10 -2.66
N ASP A 79 13.24 -12.39 -2.83
CA ASP A 79 14.19 -12.90 -3.80
C ASP A 79 13.77 -12.55 -5.24
N ALA A 80 12.48 -12.75 -5.57
CA ALA A 80 11.95 -12.39 -6.88
C ALA A 80 12.05 -10.88 -7.15
N PHE A 81 11.73 -10.03 -6.17
CA PHE A 81 11.88 -8.58 -6.30
C PHE A 81 13.34 -8.15 -6.49
N THR A 82 14.26 -8.73 -5.72
CA THR A 82 15.69 -8.45 -5.82
C THR A 82 16.22 -8.82 -7.21
N ASN A 83 15.87 -10.00 -7.71
CA ASN A 83 16.24 -10.45 -9.05
C ASN A 83 15.71 -9.50 -10.13
N LEU A 84 14.43 -9.11 -10.05
CA LEU A 84 13.84 -8.18 -11.02
C LEU A 84 14.50 -6.80 -10.99
N GLN A 85 14.86 -6.30 -9.80
CA GLN A 85 15.57 -5.03 -9.66
C GLN A 85 16.95 -5.09 -10.31
N ASP A 86 17.69 -6.18 -10.09
CA ASP A 86 19.02 -6.39 -10.68
C ASP A 86 18.97 -6.52 -12.20
N GLU A 87 17.97 -7.24 -12.73
CA GLU A 87 17.73 -7.35 -14.17
C GLU A 87 17.42 -5.97 -14.78
N LEU A 88 16.51 -5.21 -14.17
CA LEU A 88 16.15 -3.87 -14.62
C LEU A 88 17.37 -2.92 -14.64
N GLU A 89 18.24 -2.99 -13.63
CA GLU A 89 19.47 -2.21 -13.62
C GLU A 89 20.45 -2.61 -14.73
N LYS A 90 20.61 -3.92 -14.97
CA LYS A 90 21.45 -4.42 -16.06
C LYS A 90 20.92 -3.95 -17.42
N GLU A 91 19.61 -4.03 -17.63
CA GLU A 91 18.96 -3.54 -18.84
C GLU A 91 19.17 -2.04 -19.02
N LYS A 92 18.94 -1.23 -17.98
CA LYS A 92 19.19 0.22 -18.03
C LYS A 92 20.62 0.54 -18.44
N ARG A 93 21.62 -0.12 -17.85
CA ARG A 93 23.03 0.06 -18.21
C ARG A 93 23.30 -0.33 -19.66
N TYR A 94 22.77 -1.47 -20.10
CA TYR A 94 22.92 -1.93 -21.48
C TYR A 94 22.31 -0.96 -22.48
N PHE A 95 21.07 -0.50 -22.26
CA PHE A 95 20.39 0.43 -23.16
C PHE A 95 21.04 1.81 -23.18
N ASN A 96 21.53 2.32 -22.05
CA ASN A 96 22.28 3.58 -22.02
C ASN A 96 23.54 3.50 -22.91
N ILE A 97 24.30 2.42 -22.83
CA ILE A 97 25.49 2.21 -23.68
C ILE A 97 25.08 2.10 -25.16
N LYS A 98 24.02 1.34 -25.44
CA LYS A 98 23.50 1.16 -26.80
C LYS A 98 23.06 2.50 -27.40
N TRP A 99 22.30 3.30 -26.66
CA TRP A 99 21.83 4.61 -27.10
C TRP A 99 23.00 5.57 -27.33
N ALA A 100 23.95 5.65 -26.42
CA ALA A 100 25.14 6.50 -26.60
C ALA A 100 25.94 6.13 -27.87
N ARG A 101 26.07 4.83 -28.18
CA ARG A 101 26.68 4.37 -29.44
C ARG A 101 25.84 4.81 -30.64
N GLN A 102 24.53 4.58 -30.61
CA GLN A 102 23.62 4.92 -31.71
C GLN A 102 23.59 6.42 -31.99
N GLU A 103 23.53 7.25 -30.95
CA GLU A 103 23.60 8.72 -31.06
C GLU A 103 24.90 9.17 -31.73
N LYS A 104 26.04 8.57 -31.36
CA LYS A 104 27.34 8.89 -31.98
C LYS A 104 27.36 8.52 -33.46
N GLU A 105 26.78 7.39 -33.85
CA GLU A 105 26.68 7.00 -35.26
C GLU A 105 25.74 7.93 -36.03
N ILE A 106 24.58 8.25 -35.47
CA ILE A 106 23.63 9.21 -36.07
C ILE A 106 24.32 10.55 -36.29
N ARG A 107 25.02 11.07 -35.28
CA ARG A 107 25.76 12.34 -35.39
C ARG A 107 26.82 12.28 -36.49
N ARG A 108 27.59 11.18 -36.59
CA ARG A 108 28.58 11.02 -37.67
C ARG A 108 27.94 11.06 -39.05
N VAL A 109 26.79 10.39 -39.23
CA VAL A 109 26.05 10.41 -40.49
C VAL A 109 25.55 11.82 -40.82
N ILE A 110 25.03 12.54 -39.82
CA ILE A 110 24.62 13.93 -39.95
C ILE A 110 25.82 14.81 -40.37
N ASP A 111 26.96 14.70 -39.70
CA ASP A 111 28.16 15.48 -39.97
C ASP A 111 28.69 15.21 -41.39
N HIS A 112 28.74 13.93 -41.82
CA HIS A 112 29.11 13.58 -43.19
C HIS A 112 28.13 14.16 -44.22
N THR A 113 26.83 14.16 -43.91
CA THR A 113 25.82 14.71 -44.82
C THR A 113 25.96 16.23 -44.97
N HIS A 114 26.21 16.95 -43.88
CA HIS A 114 26.51 18.38 -43.91
C HIS A 114 27.82 18.66 -44.65
N GLY A 115 28.87 17.88 -44.40
CA GLY A 115 30.16 18.00 -45.08
C GLY A 115 30.02 17.84 -46.60
N MET A 116 29.33 16.77 -47.04
CA MET A 116 29.02 16.56 -48.46
C MET A 116 28.23 17.71 -49.07
N TYR A 117 27.24 18.24 -48.35
CA TYR A 117 26.45 19.39 -48.84
C TYR A 117 27.34 20.63 -49.00
N GLY A 118 28.22 20.92 -48.03
CA GLY A 118 29.19 22.01 -48.11
C GLY A 118 30.20 21.84 -49.24
N ASP A 119 30.74 20.63 -49.42
CA ASP A 119 31.65 20.30 -50.53
C ASP A 119 30.99 20.52 -51.89
N LEU A 120 29.74 20.05 -52.06
CA LEU A 120 28.97 20.25 -53.28
C LEU A 120 28.63 21.73 -53.52
N GLN A 121 28.29 22.48 -52.48
CA GLN A 121 28.06 23.93 -52.58
C GLN A 121 29.33 24.69 -52.99
N GLY A 122 30.50 24.26 -52.52
CA GLY A 122 31.79 24.83 -52.92
C GLY A 122 32.14 24.57 -54.39
N VAL A 123 31.77 23.41 -54.94
CA VAL A 123 32.05 23.02 -56.34
C VAL A 123 31.03 23.60 -57.32
N ILE A 124 29.74 23.57 -56.96
CA ILE A 124 28.61 23.87 -57.87
C ILE A 124 28.08 25.30 -57.67
N GLY A 125 28.41 25.96 -56.55
CA GLY A 125 27.89 27.29 -56.21
C GLY A 125 26.42 27.25 -55.78
N LYS A 126 25.69 28.35 -55.98
CA LYS A 126 24.28 28.53 -55.54
C LYS A 126 23.23 27.67 -56.27
N SER A 127 23.64 26.67 -57.05
CA SER A 127 22.74 25.86 -57.89
C SER A 127 22.31 24.54 -57.24
N LEU A 128 22.77 24.26 -56.00
CA LEU A 128 22.32 23.07 -55.27
C LEU A 128 20.87 23.27 -54.76
N PRO A 129 19.99 22.26 -54.89
CA PRO A 129 18.67 22.30 -54.24
C PRO A 129 18.81 22.36 -52.72
N GLU A 130 18.16 23.34 -52.10
CA GLU A 130 18.15 23.52 -50.64
C GLU A 130 17.47 22.32 -49.94
N ILE A 131 18.15 21.72 -48.99
CA ILE A 131 17.60 20.66 -48.14
C ILE A 131 17.18 21.28 -46.81
N LYS A 132 15.88 21.59 -46.68
CA LYS A 132 15.27 22.20 -45.48
C LYS A 132 15.62 21.57 -44.12
N SER A 133 16.01 20.29 -44.08
CA SER A 133 16.38 19.60 -42.83
C SER A 133 17.84 19.84 -42.39
N LEU A 134 18.67 20.46 -43.23
CA LEU A 134 20.11 20.70 -43.00
C LEU A 134 20.43 22.20 -42.85
N GLU A 135 19.44 23.07 -43.02
CA GLU A 135 19.60 24.48 -42.72
C GLU A 135 19.49 24.67 -41.21
N LEU A 136 20.46 25.37 -40.64
CA LEU A 136 20.26 26.02 -39.35
C LEU A 136 19.11 26.99 -39.59
N GLU A 137 17.98 26.81 -38.89
CA GLU A 137 17.08 27.94 -38.67
C GLU A 137 17.94 28.99 -37.96
N ASP A 138 18.50 29.93 -38.74
CA ASP A 138 19.15 31.11 -38.21
C ASP A 138 18.15 31.69 -37.22
N GLY A 139 18.49 31.60 -35.93
CA GLY A 139 17.66 32.04 -34.82
C GLY A 139 17.38 33.52 -34.96
N ASN A 140 16.39 33.86 -35.76
CA ASN A 140 15.84 35.20 -35.88
C ASN A 140 14.66 35.27 -34.90
N GLU A 141 14.99 35.21 -33.61
CA GLU A 141 14.16 35.81 -32.58
C GLU A 141 14.19 37.33 -32.79
N ARG A 142 13.31 37.81 -33.66
CA ARG A 142 12.93 39.23 -33.76
C ARG A 142 11.43 39.32 -33.96
N GLY A 143 10.74 39.81 -32.93
CA GLY A 143 9.33 40.19 -32.97
C GLY A 143 8.66 40.10 -31.61
#